data_AF-A0A820LNM0-F1
#
_entry.id   AF-A0A820LNM0-F1
#
_cell.length_a   1.000
_cell.length_b   1.000
_cell.length_c   1.000
_cell.angle_alpha   90.00
_cell.angle_beta   90.00
_cell.angle_gamma   90.00
#
_symmetry.space_group_name_H-M   'P 1'
#
loop_
_entity.id
_entity.type
_entity.pdbx_description
1 polymer ?
#
loop_
_entity_poly.entity_id
_entity_poly.type
_entity_poly.pdbx_seq_one_letter_code
_entity_poly.pdbx_strand_id
1 'polypeptide(L)'
;MHYGSTTFSKNGLNTIEPLQPGAVIGQRKTLSAIDIQEVRLFYGCDATGATLPSTSNLPLAPSTSNLPLAPSTSNLPLAPSTSPAAVSHKQKMA
;
A
#
# COMPACT_ATOMS: atom_id res chain seq x y z
N MET A 1 -7.79 -5.82 0.89
CA MET A 1 -7.24 -4.65 0.17
C MET A 1 -7.58 -3.27 0.80
N HIS A 2 -7.64 -3.12 2.13
CA HIS A 2 -8.18 -1.90 2.74
C HIS A 2 -7.12 -0.81 3.00
N TYR A 3 -7.51 0.48 2.99
CA TYR A 3 -6.65 1.60 3.40
C TYR A 3 -6.35 1.56 4.91
N GLY A 4 -5.28 2.25 5.33
CA GLY A 4 -4.95 2.43 6.74
C GLY A 4 -5.74 3.57 7.39
N SER A 5 -5.77 3.61 8.71
CA SER A 5 -6.64 4.53 9.47
C SER A 5 -6.35 6.01 9.22
N THR A 6 -5.11 6.38 8.90
CA THR A 6 -4.69 7.78 8.70
C THR A 6 -4.52 8.17 7.23
N THR A 7 -4.97 7.32 6.30
CA THR A 7 -4.77 7.56 4.86
C THR A 7 -5.45 8.87 4.45
N PHE A 8 -4.71 9.74 3.74
CA PHE A 8 -5.13 11.09 3.32
C PHE A 8 -5.39 12.09 4.47
N SER A 9 -5.03 11.75 5.71
CA SER A 9 -5.12 12.68 6.83
C SER A 9 -4.14 13.84 6.68
N LYS A 10 -4.59 15.07 6.93
CA LYS A 10 -3.72 16.27 6.96
C LYS A 10 -3.09 16.52 8.32
N ASN A 11 -3.72 16.03 9.39
CA ASN A 11 -3.35 16.30 10.78
C ASN A 11 -2.92 15.03 11.53
N GLY A 12 -2.74 13.91 10.81
CA GLY A 12 -2.35 12.63 11.38
C GLY A 12 -3.46 11.92 12.17
N LEU A 13 -4.66 12.50 12.26
CA LEU A 13 -5.82 11.84 12.88
C LEU A 13 -6.39 10.78 11.96
N ASN A 14 -7.10 9.81 12.55
CA ASN A 14 -7.78 8.78 11.78
C ASN A 14 -8.86 9.40 10.89
N THR A 15 -8.86 9.01 9.61
CA THR A 15 -9.91 9.28 8.62
C THR A 15 -10.83 8.08 8.43
N ILE A 16 -10.41 6.90 8.89
CA ILE A 16 -11.17 5.65 8.86
C ILE A 16 -11.08 5.01 10.26
N GLU A 17 -12.24 4.79 10.88
CA GLU A 17 -12.35 4.17 12.22
C GLU A 17 -13.22 2.90 12.16
N PRO A 18 -12.67 1.72 12.52
CA PRO A 18 -13.46 0.50 12.55
C PRO A 18 -14.52 0.52 13.65
N LEU A 19 -15.75 0.09 13.32
CA LEU A 19 -16.82 -0.06 14.31
C LEU A 19 -16.59 -1.25 15.25
N GLN A 20 -15.91 -2.30 14.77
CA GLN A 20 -15.57 -3.47 15.56
C GLN A 20 -14.27 -3.20 16.33
N PRO A 21 -14.29 -3.30 17.67
CA PRO A 21 -13.08 -3.12 18.47
C PRO A 21 -11.99 -4.12 18.07
N GLY A 22 -10.77 -3.62 17.88
CA GLY A 22 -9.61 -4.45 17.54
C GLY A 22 -9.51 -4.89 16.08
N ALA A 23 -10.43 -4.46 15.20
CA ALA A 23 -10.32 -4.74 13.78
C ALA A 23 -9.06 -4.06 13.19
N VAL A 24 -8.25 -4.86 12.49
CA VAL A 24 -7.01 -4.39 11.86
C VAL A 24 -7.27 -3.99 10.41
N ILE A 25 -6.98 -2.74 10.08
CA ILE A 25 -7.10 -2.20 8.73
C ILE A 25 -5.73 -1.77 8.18
N GLY A 26 -5.61 -1.63 6.85
CA GLY A 26 -4.40 -1.11 6.24
C GLY A 26 -3.20 -2.06 6.19
N GLN A 27 -3.34 -3.35 6.51
CA GLN A 27 -2.23 -4.30 6.43
C GLN A 27 -1.66 -4.39 5.00
N ARG A 28 -0.34 -4.57 4.88
CA ARG A 28 0.40 -4.63 3.60
C ARG A 28 1.39 -5.81 3.53
N LYS A 29 1.29 -6.79 4.43
CA LYS A 29 2.25 -7.89 4.49
C LYS A 29 1.97 -8.94 3.42
N THR A 30 0.70 -9.32 3.27
CA THR A 30 0.23 -10.30 2.31
C THR A 30 -1.19 -9.93 1.86
N LEU A 31 -1.72 -10.59 0.83
CA LEU A 31 -3.17 -10.57 0.60
C LEU A 31 -3.89 -11.24 1.77
N SER A 32 -5.12 -10.79 2.05
CA SER A 32 -5.97 -11.48 3.03
C SER A 32 -6.55 -12.76 2.42
N ALA A 33 -7.02 -13.68 3.27
CA ALA A 33 -7.67 -14.91 2.80
C ALA A 33 -8.91 -14.61 1.92
N ILE A 34 -9.66 -13.56 2.26
CA ILE A 34 -10.85 -13.13 1.52
C ILE A 34 -10.45 -12.54 0.16
N ASP A 35 -9.44 -11.64 0.12
CA ASP A 35 -8.95 -11.10 -1.16
C ASP A 35 -8.50 -12.23 -2.11
N ILE A 36 -7.81 -13.25 -1.59
CA ILE A 36 -7.38 -14.42 -2.36
C ILE A 36 -8.59 -15.22 -2.86
N GLN A 37 -9.60 -15.43 -2.02
CA GLN A 37 -10.79 -16.18 -2.37
C GLN A 37 -11.60 -15.47 -3.45
N GLU A 38 -11.78 -14.15 -3.35
CA GLU A 38 -12.47 -13.34 -4.35
C GLU A 38 -11.81 -13.46 -5.73
N VAL A 39 -10.47 -13.34 -5.79
CA VAL A 39 -9.71 -13.50 -7.04
C VAL A 39 -9.88 -14.93 -7.61
N ARG A 40 -9.82 -15.96 -6.76
CA ARG A 40 -10.02 -17.35 -7.23
C ARG A 40 -11.41 -17.56 -7.81
N LEU A 41 -12.44 -17.05 -7.15
CA LEU A 41 -13.82 -17.13 -7.64
C LEU A 41 -13.98 -16.39 -8.96
N PHE A 42 -13.39 -15.20 -9.07
CA PHE A 42 -13.50 -14.36 -10.27
C PHE A 42 -12.84 -15.02 -11.50
N TYR A 43 -11.71 -15.70 -11.32
CA TYR A 43 -10.96 -16.32 -12.42
C TYR A 43 -11.18 -17.84 -12.56
N GLY A 44 -12.03 -18.46 -11.74
CA GLY A 44 -12.26 -19.91 -11.76
C GLY A 44 -11.01 -20.72 -11.38
N CYS A 45 -10.23 -20.22 -10.42
CA CYS A 45 -9.05 -20.93 -9.92
C CYS A 45 -9.47 -21.97 -8.88
N ASP A 46 -9.70 -23.20 -9.33
CA ASP A 46 -10.08 -24.33 -8.48
C ASP A 46 -8.87 -24.84 -7.67
N ALA A 47 -9.09 -25.20 -6.40
CA ALA A 47 -8.03 -25.79 -5.54
C ALA A 47 -7.64 -27.22 -5.95
N THR A 48 -8.48 -27.88 -6.74
CA THR A 48 -8.08 -29.05 -7.53
C THR A 48 -7.29 -28.51 -8.70
N GLY A 49 -6.03 -28.91 -8.87
CA GLY A 49 -5.15 -28.48 -9.96
C GLY A 49 -5.65 -28.86 -11.37
N ALA A 50 -6.85 -28.43 -11.73
CA ALA A 50 -7.30 -28.30 -13.09
C ALA A 50 -6.36 -27.27 -13.72
N THR A 51 -5.51 -27.79 -14.58
CA THR A 51 -4.62 -27.04 -15.46
C THR A 51 -5.34 -25.79 -15.92
N LEU A 52 -4.89 -24.62 -15.44
CA LEU A 52 -5.28 -23.35 -16.08
C LEU A 52 -5.11 -23.57 -17.58
N PRO A 53 -6.11 -23.28 -18.43
CA PRO A 53 -5.92 -23.40 -19.86
C PRO A 53 -4.65 -22.65 -20.21
N SER A 54 -3.69 -23.36 -20.80
CA SER A 54 -2.39 -22.80 -21.20
C SER A 54 -2.64 -21.48 -21.90
N THR A 55 -2.13 -20.38 -21.33
CA THR A 55 -2.26 -19.03 -21.86
C THR A 55 -1.35 -18.83 -23.08
N SER A 56 -1.27 -19.84 -23.98
CA SER A 56 -0.49 -19.77 -25.21
C SER A 56 -0.97 -18.68 -26.17
N ASN A 57 -2.20 -18.19 -25.98
CA ASN A 57 -2.83 -17.20 -26.86
C ASN A 57 -3.14 -15.85 -26.19
N LEU A 58 -2.75 -15.62 -24.93
CA LEU A 58 -2.75 -14.25 -24.41
C LEU A 58 -1.56 -13.54 -25.06
N PRO A 59 -1.72 -12.31 -25.59
CA PRO A 59 -0.58 -11.54 -26.05
C PRO A 59 0.40 -11.46 -24.87
N LEU A 60 1.61 -11.98 -25.09
CA LEU A 60 2.72 -11.83 -24.14
C LEU A 60 2.71 -10.38 -23.68
N ALA A 61 2.58 -10.15 -22.37
CA ALA A 61 2.95 -8.85 -21.83
C ALA A 61 4.36 -8.56 -22.36
N PRO A 62 4.60 -7.39 -22.98
CA PRO A 62 5.91 -7.09 -23.54
C PRO A 62 6.94 -7.29 -22.44
N SER A 63 7.91 -8.15 -22.70
CA SER A 63 9.02 -8.41 -21.79
C SER A 63 9.65 -7.05 -21.46
N THR A 64 9.53 -6.61 -20.21
CA THR A 64 10.10 -5.33 -19.75
C THR A 64 11.63 -5.41 -19.59
N SER A 65 12.28 -6.41 -20.18
CA SER A 65 13.74 -6.62 -20.12
C SER A 65 14.55 -5.45 -20.67
N ASN A 66 13.92 -4.56 -21.46
CA ASN A 66 14.54 -3.36 -22.01
C ASN A 66 13.96 -2.05 -21.45
N LEU A 67 13.16 -2.09 -20.37
CA LEU A 67 12.88 -0.84 -19.65
C LEU A 67 14.24 -0.31 -19.14
N PRO A 68 14.63 0.93 -19.46
CA PRO A 68 15.81 1.51 -18.84
C PRO A 68 15.64 1.39 -17.33
N LEU A 69 16.68 0.92 -16.63
CA LEU A 69 16.74 1.04 -15.18
C LEU A 69 16.37 2.49 -14.87
N ALA A 70 15.29 2.69 -14.11
CA ALA A 70 15.02 4.01 -13.55
C ALA A 70 16.32 4.44 -12.84
N PRO A 71 16.84 5.65 -13.12
CA PRO A 71 18.04 6.11 -12.45
C PRO A 71 17.79 6.00 -10.95
N SER A 72 18.75 5.40 -10.23
CA SER A 72 18.71 5.38 -8.77
C SER A 72 18.46 6.81 -8.29
N THR A 73 17.34 7.05 -7.63
CA THR A 73 17.00 8.34 -7.03
C THR A 73 17.81 8.60 -5.75
N SER A 74 19.03 8.09 -5.69
CA SER A 74 19.95 8.23 -4.56
C SER A 74 20.34 9.68 -4.27
N ASN A 75 20.04 10.62 -5.18
CA ASN A 75 20.30 12.04 -5.03
C ASN A 75 19.05 12.93 -5.24
N LEU A 76 17.83 12.48 -4.88
CA LEU A 76 16.78 13.48 -4.63
C LEU A 76 17.23 14.33 -3.43
N PRO A 77 17.22 15.68 -3.52
CA PRO A 77 17.48 16.50 -2.36
C PRO A 77 16.48 16.10 -1.27
N LEU A 78 17.00 15.84 -0.07
CA LEU A 78 16.19 15.65 1.12
C LEU A 78 15.21 16.84 1.17
N ALA A 79 13.91 16.58 0.98
CA ALA A 79 12.92 17.61 1.26
C ALA A 79 13.19 18.07 2.71
N PRO A 80 13.27 19.38 2.98
CA PRO A 80 13.55 19.85 4.33
C PRO A 80 12.49 19.24 5.26
N SER A 81 12.97 18.52 6.26
CA SER A 81 12.16 18.01 7.36
C SER A 81 11.65 19.21 8.15
N THR A 82 10.55 19.82 7.72
CA THR A 82 9.81 20.75 8.57
C THR A 82 8.94 19.93 9.50
N SER A 83 9.60 19.41 10.54
CA SER A 83 8.97 19.16 11.82
C SER A 83 8.28 20.46 12.27
N PRO A 84 6.97 20.48 12.59
CA PRO A 84 6.43 21.56 13.40
C PRO A 84 6.89 21.30 14.84
N ALA A 85 8.12 21.71 15.14
CA ALA A 85 8.55 21.91 16.52
C ALA A 85 7.78 23.13 17.05
N ALA A 86 6.88 22.84 18.00
CA ALA A 86 6.42 23.67 19.11
C ALA A 86 6.70 25.18 19.01
N VAL A 87 5.64 25.96 18.81
CA VAL A 87 5.61 27.39 19.13
C VAL A 87 5.19 27.57 20.60
N SER A 88 5.99 28.39 21.30
CA SER A 88 5.72 29.10 22.56
C SER A 88 6.03 28.33 23.86
N HIS A 89 6.95 28.78 24.72
CA HIS A 89 6.93 30.09 25.37
C HIS A 89 8.31 30.53 25.84
N LYS A 90 8.57 31.84 25.71
CA LYS A 90 9.67 32.55 26.37
C LYS A 90 9.52 32.47 27.88
N GLN A 91 10.53 31.97 28.58
CA GLN A 91 10.68 32.18 30.02
C GLN A 91 11.60 33.39 30.22
N LYS A 92 11.01 34.50 30.66
CA LYS A 92 11.71 35.70 31.13
C LYS A 92 11.93 35.54 32.63
N MET A 93 13.19 35.68 33.05
CA MET A 93 13.62 35.79 34.44
C MET A 93 13.01 37.04 35.08
N ALA A 94 12.38 36.85 36.24
CA ALA A 94 12.23 37.80 37.33
C ALA A 94 12.04 36.99 38.62
#